data_AF-A0A2H0Q2Q9-F1
#
_entry.id   AF-A0A2H0Q2Q9-F1
#
_cell.length_a   1.000
_cell.length_b   1.000
_cell.length_c   1.000
_cell.angle_alpha   90.00
_cell.angle_beta   90.00
_cell.angle_gamma   90.00
#
_symmetry.space_group_name_H-M   'P 1'
#
loop_
_entity.id
_entity.type
_entity.pdbx_description
1 polymer ?
#
loop_
_entity_poly.entity_id
_entity_poly.type
_entity_poly.pdbx_seq_one_letter_code
_entity_poly.pdbx_strand_id
1 'polypeptide(L)'
;MTMSLFGLPTLPKDQFEFNQTQFFISFDKKEKITEWNYYGPDGLVEELEKAGHEIIGLSLHEAFKKSASFTGSAHAVYWQLGRLLGYWQQTNVDQCQNDLICRCFGVSRSEILEHVIQNSKTSLNEIGMATKAGLGCGQCHQDIKKTVQDYCDKYSYVVPSKTNPLGLNPISLLIKLDSFLTLWNEKQETRLKIELLGIKDYTVYAKYSESQANLLESFTTTVLNEFGLNLKWEPTNF
;
A
#
# COMPACT_ATOMS: atom_id res chain seq x y z
N MET A 1 1.90 13.39 -42.65
CA MET A 1 0.99 13.65 -41.51
C MET A 1 1.08 12.47 -40.57
N THR A 2 1.63 12.71 -39.39
CA THR A 2 1.89 11.74 -38.34
C THR A 2 0.59 11.26 -37.70
N MET A 3 0.17 10.03 -38.00
CA MET A 3 -0.84 9.33 -37.19
C MET A 3 -0.15 8.74 -35.96
N SER A 4 -0.42 9.34 -34.80
CA SER A 4 -0.07 8.77 -33.49
C SER A 4 -0.90 7.50 -33.27
N LEU A 5 -0.36 6.35 -33.65
CA LEU A 5 -0.99 5.01 -33.57
C LEU A 5 -0.90 4.35 -32.19
N PHE A 6 -0.38 5.07 -31.18
CA PHE A 6 -0.33 4.59 -29.81
C PHE A 6 -1.13 5.55 -28.93
N GLY A 7 -2.30 5.12 -28.45
CA GLY A 7 -2.78 5.63 -27.18
C GLY A 7 -1.67 5.36 -26.17
N LEU A 8 -1.12 6.41 -25.56
CA LEU A 8 -0.10 6.27 -24.52
C LEU A 8 -0.65 5.29 -23.47
N PRO A 9 0.09 4.22 -23.10
CA PRO A 9 -0.36 3.32 -22.05
C PRO A 9 -0.63 4.12 -20.78
N THR A 10 -1.90 4.18 -20.37
CA THR A 10 -2.26 4.74 -19.07
C THR A 10 -1.72 3.81 -18.01
N LEU A 11 -0.69 4.26 -17.32
CA LEU A 11 -0.08 3.54 -16.22
C LEU A 11 -1.04 3.36 -15.04
N PRO A 12 -0.76 2.39 -14.16
CA PRO A 12 -1.72 1.93 -13.18
C PRO A 12 -2.04 3.02 -12.14
N LYS A 13 -3.34 3.18 -11.88
CA LYS A 13 -3.86 3.96 -10.76
C LYS A 13 -3.60 3.22 -9.46
N ASP A 14 -3.04 3.89 -8.48
CA ASP A 14 -2.87 3.37 -7.14
C ASP A 14 -4.02 3.82 -6.25
N GLN A 15 -4.54 2.91 -5.44
CA GLN A 15 -5.63 3.16 -4.50
C GLN A 15 -5.18 2.84 -3.08
N PHE A 16 -5.46 3.75 -2.15
CA PHE A 16 -5.16 3.64 -0.73
C PHE A 16 -6.37 4.09 0.08
N GLU A 17 -6.66 3.46 1.21
CA GLU A 17 -7.76 3.87 2.09
C GLU A 17 -7.24 4.16 3.49
N PHE A 18 -7.64 5.31 4.04
CA PHE A 18 -7.34 5.73 5.40
C PHE A 18 -8.50 6.54 5.98
N ASN A 19 -8.92 6.24 7.21
CA ASN A 19 -10.02 6.92 7.89
C ASN A 19 -11.29 7.06 7.03
N GLN A 20 -11.72 5.99 6.37
CA GLN A 20 -12.90 5.97 5.47
C GLN A 20 -12.76 6.89 4.24
N THR A 21 -11.57 7.42 3.98
CA THR A 21 -11.24 8.21 2.80
C THR A 21 -10.38 7.38 1.86
N GLN A 22 -10.82 7.23 0.62
CA GLN A 22 -10.11 6.55 -0.44
C GLN A 22 -9.31 7.56 -1.26
N PHE A 23 -8.02 7.30 -1.45
CA PHE A 23 -7.06 8.11 -2.18
C PHE A 23 -6.65 7.40 -3.47
N PHE A 24 -6.56 8.17 -4.55
CA PHE A 24 -6.26 7.69 -5.89
C PHE A 24 -5.12 8.49 -6.47
N ILE A 25 -4.09 7.83 -7.01
CA ILE A 25 -2.98 8.51 -7.67
C ILE A 25 -2.62 7.80 -8.99
N SER A 26 -2.55 8.59 -10.05
CA SER A 26 -2.12 8.17 -11.40
C SER A 26 -0.76 8.81 -11.69
N PHE A 27 0.11 8.12 -12.42
CA PHE A 27 1.43 8.64 -12.80
C PHE A 27 1.87 8.17 -14.18
N ASP A 28 2.78 8.90 -14.85
CA ASP A 28 3.28 8.59 -16.19
C ASP A 28 4.52 7.68 -16.18
N LYS A 29 5.05 7.33 -17.38
CA LYS A 29 6.19 6.38 -17.53
C LYS A 29 7.50 6.88 -16.94
N LYS A 30 7.55 8.17 -16.62
CA LYS A 30 8.64 8.84 -15.91
C LYS A 30 8.30 9.04 -14.44
N GLU A 31 7.26 8.37 -13.96
CA GLU A 31 6.74 8.43 -12.59
C GLU A 31 6.24 9.79 -12.17
N LYS A 32 5.87 10.64 -13.13
CA LYS A 32 5.26 11.93 -12.80
C LYS A 32 3.80 11.75 -12.49
N ILE A 33 3.36 12.27 -11.35
CA ILE A 33 1.96 12.21 -10.93
C ILE A 33 1.13 13.02 -11.93
N THR A 34 0.18 12.37 -12.58
CA THR A 34 -0.71 12.99 -13.58
C THR A 34 -2.05 13.36 -12.97
N GLU A 35 -2.53 12.58 -12.01
CA GLU A 35 -3.81 12.79 -11.35
C GLU A 35 -3.70 12.37 -9.88
N TRP A 36 -4.38 13.10 -9.02
CA TRP A 36 -4.59 12.71 -7.63
C TRP A 36 -6.01 13.11 -7.20
N ASN A 37 -6.74 12.19 -6.57
CA ASN A 37 -8.11 12.41 -6.12
C ASN A 37 -8.37 11.67 -4.81
N TYR A 38 -9.40 12.07 -4.08
CA TYR A 38 -9.88 11.35 -2.91
C TYR A 38 -11.41 11.39 -2.80
N TYR A 39 -11.97 10.42 -2.07
CA TYR A 39 -13.40 10.33 -1.76
C TYR A 39 -13.56 9.91 -0.31
N GLY A 40 -14.27 10.70 0.48
CA GLY A 40 -14.50 10.43 1.90
C GLY A 40 -15.84 10.98 2.38
N PRO A 41 -16.27 10.62 3.59
CA PRO A 41 -17.56 11.03 4.17
C PRO A 41 -17.66 12.54 4.37
N ASP A 42 -16.53 13.21 4.59
CA ASP A 42 -16.46 14.65 4.88
C ASP A 42 -16.46 15.53 3.62
N GLY A 43 -16.53 14.93 2.42
CA GLY A 43 -16.54 15.66 1.16
C GLY A 43 -15.20 16.33 0.86
N LEU A 44 -15.22 17.61 0.45
CA LEU A 44 -14.03 18.38 0.12
C LEU A 44 -13.31 18.84 1.40
N VAL A 45 -12.06 18.42 1.55
CA VAL A 45 -11.19 18.78 2.67
C VAL A 45 -10.06 19.68 2.16
N GLU A 46 -9.99 20.92 2.65
CA GLU A 46 -9.06 21.95 2.14
C GLU A 46 -7.58 21.54 2.19
N GLU A 47 -7.15 20.87 3.27
CA GLU A 47 -5.78 20.35 3.39
C GLU A 47 -5.44 19.29 2.32
N LEU A 48 -6.43 18.46 1.95
CA LEU A 48 -6.29 17.42 0.93
C LEU A 48 -6.21 18.02 -0.47
N GLU A 49 -7.07 18.99 -0.76
CA GLU A 49 -7.02 19.74 -2.03
C GLU A 49 -5.65 20.39 -2.22
N LYS A 50 -5.14 21.08 -1.20
CA LYS A 50 -3.83 21.72 -1.24
C LYS A 50 -2.71 20.70 -1.47
N ALA A 51 -2.74 19.58 -0.76
CA ALA A 51 -1.78 18.50 -0.94
C ALA A 51 -1.76 17.95 -2.37
N GLY A 52 -2.95 17.74 -2.96
CA GLY A 52 -3.10 17.31 -4.36
C GLY A 52 -2.44 18.27 -5.35
N HIS A 53 -2.74 19.56 -5.24
CA HIS A 53 -2.13 20.59 -6.09
C HIS A 53 -0.59 20.64 -5.94
N GLU A 54 -0.09 20.33 -4.75
CA GLU A 54 1.34 20.38 -4.47
C GLU A 54 2.14 19.21 -5.04
N ILE A 55 1.51 18.05 -5.27
CA ILE A 55 2.18 16.83 -5.74
C ILE A 55 2.00 16.55 -7.23
N ILE A 56 0.92 17.06 -7.85
CA ILE A 56 0.67 16.85 -9.29
C ILE A 56 1.83 17.43 -10.11
N GLY A 57 2.31 16.65 -11.08
CA GLY A 57 3.42 16.99 -11.97
C GLY A 57 4.83 16.66 -11.42
N LEU A 58 4.95 16.36 -10.12
CA LEU A 58 6.19 15.89 -9.52
C LEU A 58 6.42 14.40 -9.81
N SER A 59 7.67 13.96 -9.81
CA SER A 59 7.96 12.52 -9.76
C SER A 59 7.49 11.92 -8.43
N LEU A 60 7.19 10.61 -8.40
CA LEU A 60 6.78 9.90 -7.18
C LEU A 60 7.72 10.17 -5.99
N HIS A 61 9.04 10.18 -6.25
CA HIS A 61 10.05 10.42 -5.23
C HIS A 61 10.10 11.88 -4.74
N GLU A 62 9.92 12.86 -5.63
CA GLU A 62 9.83 14.28 -5.27
C GLU A 62 8.56 14.57 -4.46
N ALA A 63 7.43 14.02 -4.90
CA ALA A 63 6.17 14.11 -4.19
C ALA A 63 6.25 13.44 -2.82
N PHE A 64 6.94 12.31 -2.72
CA PHE A 64 7.16 11.62 -1.46
C PHE A 64 7.94 12.49 -0.47
N LYS A 65 9.05 13.10 -0.91
CA LYS A 65 9.80 14.05 -0.08
C LYS A 65 8.97 15.26 0.35
N LYS A 66 8.15 15.77 -0.57
CA LYS A 66 7.31 16.95 -0.31
C LYS A 66 6.18 16.65 0.68
N SER A 67 5.53 15.50 0.54
CA SER A 67 4.44 15.07 1.42
C SER A 67 4.87 14.78 2.85
N ALA A 68 6.17 14.60 3.11
CA ALA A 68 6.70 14.46 4.47
C ALA A 68 6.39 15.66 5.39
N SER A 69 6.19 16.86 4.82
CA SER A 69 5.79 18.04 5.60
C SER A 69 4.27 18.22 5.71
N PHE A 70 3.47 17.32 5.14
CA PHE A 70 2.02 17.39 5.26
C PHE A 70 1.59 16.92 6.65
N THR A 71 0.52 17.53 7.15
CA THR A 71 -0.06 17.25 8.46
C THR A 71 -1.53 16.84 8.33
N GLY A 72 -2.12 16.33 9.40
CA GLY A 72 -3.54 15.95 9.39
C GLY A 72 -3.82 14.83 8.39
N SER A 73 -4.96 14.89 7.71
CA SER A 73 -5.38 13.87 6.74
C SER A 73 -4.48 13.88 5.50
N ALA A 74 -3.85 15.01 5.18
CA ALA A 74 -2.92 15.13 4.06
C ALA A 74 -1.63 14.29 4.26
N HIS A 75 -1.29 13.94 5.49
CA HIS A 75 -0.16 13.03 5.75
C HIS A 75 -0.41 11.62 5.16
N ALA A 76 -1.66 11.24 4.89
CA ALA A 76 -2.00 10.00 4.17
C ALA A 76 -1.32 9.90 2.79
N VAL A 77 -1.07 11.03 2.13
CA VAL A 77 -0.35 11.11 0.85
C VAL A 77 1.09 10.60 0.99
N TYR A 78 1.76 10.95 2.09
CA TYR A 78 3.12 10.50 2.37
C TYR A 78 3.18 8.98 2.50
N TRP A 79 2.20 8.39 3.19
CA TRP A 79 2.11 6.94 3.32
C TRP A 79 1.79 6.25 1.99
N GLN A 80 0.86 6.80 1.21
CA GLN A 80 0.53 6.28 -0.11
C GLN A 80 1.79 6.25 -1.01
N LEU A 81 2.55 7.35 -1.03
CA LEU A 81 3.78 7.47 -1.82
C LEU A 81 4.93 6.61 -1.28
N GLY A 82 5.09 6.51 0.04
CA GLY A 82 6.08 5.64 0.66
C GLY A 82 5.83 4.17 0.34
N ARG A 83 4.55 3.76 0.36
CA ARG A 83 4.11 2.42 -0.10
C ARG A 83 4.42 2.20 -1.58
N LEU A 84 4.09 3.18 -2.43
CA LEU A 84 4.33 3.14 -3.88
C LEU A 84 5.81 2.95 -4.23
N LEU A 85 6.67 3.67 -3.55
CA LEU A 85 8.13 3.62 -3.71
C LEU A 85 8.75 2.40 -3.01
N GLY A 86 7.92 1.60 -2.32
CA GLY A 86 8.36 0.42 -1.60
C GLY A 86 9.32 0.74 -0.45
N TYR A 87 9.26 1.94 0.10
CA TYR A 87 10.05 2.31 1.28
C TYR A 87 9.46 1.73 2.58
N TRP A 88 8.97 0.49 2.54
CA TRP A 88 8.61 -0.25 3.73
C TRP A 88 9.85 -0.96 4.25
N GLN A 89 10.42 -0.43 5.33
CA GLN A 89 11.25 -1.22 6.22
C GLN A 89 10.83 -0.96 7.67
N GLN A 90 10.56 -2.07 8.37
CA GLN A 90 10.17 -2.17 9.77
C GLN A 90 10.91 -1.16 10.65
N THR A 91 10.17 -0.31 11.36
CA THR A 91 10.71 0.41 12.52
C THR A 91 10.78 -0.53 13.70
N ASN A 92 11.96 -0.54 14.32
CA ASN A 92 12.27 -1.29 15.53
C ASN A 92 11.27 -0.92 16.64
N VAL A 93 10.58 -1.93 17.20
CA VAL A 93 9.46 -1.78 18.17
C VAL A 93 9.96 -1.39 19.58
N ASP A 94 11.24 -1.08 19.74
CA ASP A 94 11.92 -1.09 21.04
C ASP A 94 11.46 -0.01 22.04
N GLN A 95 10.53 0.90 21.71
CA GLN A 95 10.04 1.92 22.66
C GLN A 95 8.54 2.25 22.60
N CYS A 96 7.65 1.29 22.31
CA CYS A 96 6.23 1.49 22.59
C CYS A 96 5.87 1.02 24.00
N GLN A 97 5.38 1.95 24.83
CA GLN A 97 4.85 1.67 26.16
C GLN A 97 3.80 0.55 26.09
N ASN A 98 3.96 -0.48 26.92
CA ASN A 98 3.12 -1.66 26.96
C ASN A 98 1.79 -1.41 27.71
N ASP A 99 1.16 -0.28 27.43
CA ASP A 99 -0.08 0.14 28.09
C ASP A 99 -1.24 -0.76 27.65
N LEU A 100 -2.11 -1.13 28.59
CA LEU A 100 -3.29 -1.93 28.29
C LEU A 100 -4.34 -1.07 27.58
N ILE A 101 -4.63 -1.38 26.31
CA ILE A 101 -5.61 -0.65 25.48
C ILE A 101 -6.97 -1.34 25.54
N CYS A 102 -7.04 -2.66 25.33
CA CYS A 102 -8.30 -3.40 25.41
C CYS A 102 -8.41 -4.17 26.72
N ARG A 103 -9.21 -3.67 27.67
CA ARG A 103 -9.43 -4.34 28.96
C ARG A 103 -10.23 -5.64 28.88
N CYS A 104 -11.10 -5.78 27.88
CA CYS A 104 -11.91 -7.00 27.72
C CYS A 104 -11.07 -8.24 27.39
N PHE A 105 -10.08 -8.08 26.52
CA PHE A 105 -9.28 -9.18 26.00
C PHE A 105 -7.80 -9.09 26.39
N GLY A 106 -7.44 -8.12 27.21
CA GLY A 106 -6.09 -7.98 27.72
C GLY A 106 -5.08 -7.45 26.69
N VAL A 107 -5.53 -6.76 25.65
CA VAL A 107 -4.66 -6.37 24.52
C VAL A 107 -3.92 -5.08 24.83
N SER A 108 -2.60 -5.13 24.70
CA SER A 108 -1.68 -4.02 24.89
C SER A 108 -1.51 -3.14 23.65
N ARG A 109 -0.96 -1.94 23.88
CA ARG A 109 -0.57 -1.00 22.83
C ARG A 109 0.47 -1.63 21.90
N SER A 110 1.45 -2.36 22.43
CA SER A 110 2.47 -3.03 21.61
C SER A 110 1.89 -4.09 20.69
N GLU A 111 0.94 -4.90 21.16
CA GLU A 111 0.29 -5.91 20.30
C GLU A 111 -0.50 -5.28 19.15
N ILE A 112 -1.18 -4.16 19.40
CA ILE A 112 -1.86 -3.40 18.35
C ILE A 112 -0.85 -2.85 17.35
N LEU A 113 0.28 -2.30 17.83
CA LEU A 113 1.28 -1.69 16.99
C LEU A 113 2.10 -2.73 16.20
N GLU A 114 2.43 -3.88 16.78
CA GLU A 114 3.05 -4.99 16.06
C GLU A 114 2.19 -5.40 14.85
N HIS A 115 0.87 -5.50 15.03
CA HIS A 115 -0.03 -5.77 13.93
C HIS A 115 -0.02 -4.65 12.87
N VAL A 116 -0.09 -3.39 13.30
CA VAL A 116 -0.04 -2.21 12.41
C VAL A 116 1.29 -2.12 11.65
N ILE A 117 2.39 -2.56 12.25
CA ILE A 117 3.72 -2.60 11.64
C ILE A 117 3.85 -3.72 10.60
N GLN A 118 3.25 -4.88 10.89
CA GLN A 118 3.35 -6.06 10.04
C GLN A 118 2.38 -6.05 8.86
N ASN A 119 1.35 -5.20 8.87
CA ASN A 119 0.25 -5.27 7.91
C ASN A 119 0.03 -3.93 7.18
N SER A 120 -0.26 -4.00 5.88
CA SER A 120 -0.46 -2.85 5.00
C SER A 120 -1.85 -2.19 5.12
N LYS A 121 -2.76 -2.80 5.90
CA LYS A 121 -4.11 -2.31 6.15
C LYS A 121 -4.32 -2.13 7.66
N THR A 122 -4.82 -0.95 8.06
CA THR A 122 -4.88 -0.51 9.46
C THR A 122 -6.30 -0.14 9.86
N SER A 123 -7.30 -0.93 9.46
CA SER A 123 -8.68 -0.70 9.89
C SER A 123 -8.93 -1.23 11.30
N LEU A 124 -9.87 -0.60 12.03
CA LEU A 124 -10.25 -1.05 13.37
C LEU A 124 -10.80 -2.49 13.39
N ASN A 125 -11.47 -2.89 12.31
CA ASN A 125 -12.01 -4.24 12.17
C ASN A 125 -10.88 -5.28 11.96
N GLU A 126 -9.89 -4.98 11.11
CA GLU A 126 -8.74 -5.87 10.90
C GLU A 126 -7.87 -5.98 12.16
N ILE A 127 -7.59 -4.86 12.83
CA ILE A 127 -6.91 -4.86 14.13
C ILE A 127 -7.69 -5.74 15.12
N GLY A 128 -9.02 -5.63 15.14
CA GLY A 128 -9.87 -6.46 16.00
C GLY A 128 -9.85 -7.94 15.63
N MET A 129 -9.86 -8.29 14.36
CA MET A 129 -9.75 -9.69 13.94
C MET A 129 -8.40 -10.32 14.29
N ALA A 130 -7.31 -9.54 14.19
CA ALA A 130 -5.97 -10.03 14.47
C ALA A 130 -5.64 -10.06 15.97
N THR A 131 -6.02 -9.03 16.72
CA THR A 131 -5.63 -8.86 18.13
C THR A 131 -6.77 -9.13 19.12
N LYS A 132 -8.00 -9.28 18.64
CA LYS A 132 -9.26 -9.31 19.42
C LYS A 132 -9.65 -7.97 20.06
N ALA A 133 -8.81 -6.93 19.93
CA ALA A 133 -9.11 -5.61 20.48
C ALA A 133 -10.36 -4.99 19.82
N GLY A 134 -11.26 -4.43 20.61
CA GLY A 134 -12.45 -3.76 20.08
C GLY A 134 -13.62 -4.69 19.70
N LEU A 135 -13.50 -6.01 19.79
CA LEU A 135 -14.62 -6.95 19.56
C LEU A 135 -15.57 -7.12 20.75
N GLY A 136 -15.24 -6.51 21.89
CA GLY A 136 -15.98 -6.64 23.17
C GLY A 136 -16.96 -5.49 23.38
N CYS A 137 -16.76 -4.73 24.45
CA CYS A 137 -17.61 -3.58 24.78
C CYS A 137 -17.40 -2.34 23.89
N GLY A 138 -16.39 -2.34 23.00
CA GLY A 138 -16.08 -1.24 22.08
C GLY A 138 -15.45 0.01 22.71
N GLN A 139 -15.32 0.10 24.03
CA GLN A 139 -14.80 1.32 24.69
C GLN A 139 -13.36 1.68 24.27
N CYS A 140 -12.53 0.70 23.90
CA CYS A 140 -11.17 0.92 23.46
C CYS A 140 -11.06 1.38 21.99
N HIS A 141 -12.17 1.56 21.26
CA HIS A 141 -12.10 1.90 19.83
C HIS A 141 -11.40 3.24 19.57
N GLN A 142 -11.68 4.25 20.40
CA GLN A 142 -11.01 5.56 20.29
C GLN A 142 -9.53 5.45 20.66
N ASP A 143 -9.18 4.68 21.68
CA ASP A 143 -7.80 4.48 22.12
C ASP A 143 -6.97 3.69 21.10
N ILE A 144 -7.57 2.71 20.41
CA ILE A 144 -6.96 1.99 19.27
C ILE A 144 -6.66 2.98 18.14
N LYS A 145 -7.67 3.76 17.71
CA LYS A 145 -7.49 4.76 16.64
C LYS A 145 -6.40 5.76 16.99
N LYS A 146 -6.42 6.27 18.23
CA LYS A 146 -5.41 7.21 18.73
C LYS A 146 -4.03 6.57 18.80
N THR A 147 -3.92 5.32 19.24
CA THR A 147 -2.66 4.58 19.28
C THR A 147 -2.04 4.44 17.89
N VAL A 148 -2.85 4.08 16.90
CA VAL A 148 -2.42 3.97 15.50
C VAL A 148 -2.00 5.34 14.98
N GLN A 149 -2.83 6.37 15.21
CA GLN A 149 -2.55 7.74 14.80
C GLN A 149 -1.26 8.29 15.42
N ASP A 150 -1.12 8.19 16.75
CA ASP A 150 0.07 8.64 17.49
C ASP A 150 1.33 7.91 17.00
N TYR A 151 1.22 6.61 16.71
CA TYR A 151 2.34 5.84 16.17
C TYR A 151 2.74 6.32 14.78
N CYS A 152 1.76 6.53 13.91
CA CYS A 152 2.03 7.07 12.59
C CYS A 152 2.61 8.49 12.67
N ASP A 153 2.04 9.37 13.48
CA ASP A 153 2.48 10.78 13.60
C ASP A 153 3.86 10.92 14.26
N LYS A 154 4.22 10.05 15.20
CA LYS A 154 5.44 10.17 16.01
C LYS A 154 6.59 9.27 15.57
N TYR A 155 6.29 8.12 14.97
CA TYR A 155 7.28 7.08 14.67
C TYR A 155 7.26 6.55 13.22
N SER A 156 6.29 6.95 12.37
CA SER A 156 6.33 6.59 10.95
C SER A 156 7.21 7.57 10.17
N TYR A 157 8.53 7.35 10.23
CA TYR A 157 9.42 7.86 9.20
C TYR A 157 9.70 6.73 8.22
N VAL A 158 9.39 6.96 6.96
CA VAL A 158 9.73 6.06 5.88
C VAL A 158 11.24 6.21 5.63
N VAL A 159 12.04 5.19 5.96
CA VAL A 159 13.49 5.18 5.71
C VAL A 159 13.70 4.78 4.26
N PRO A 160 14.22 5.66 3.37
CA PRO A 160 14.62 5.25 2.04
C PRO A 160 15.86 4.37 2.14
N SER A 161 15.68 3.05 2.25
CA SER A 161 16.74 2.08 2.10
C SER A 161 16.50 1.26 0.82
N LYS A 162 17.54 1.13 -0.01
CA LYS A 162 17.58 0.06 -1.01
C LYS A 162 17.77 -1.24 -0.23
N THR A 163 16.68 -1.89 0.17
CA THR A 163 16.79 -3.30 0.56
C THR A 163 16.50 -4.15 -0.66
N ASN A 164 17.34 -5.16 -0.83
CA ASN A 164 17.06 -6.24 -1.73
C ASN A 164 15.81 -6.96 -1.17
N PRO A 165 14.67 -7.01 -1.88
CA PRO A 165 13.51 -7.76 -1.41
C PRO A 165 13.91 -9.21 -1.14
N LEU A 166 13.54 -9.76 0.01
CA LEU A 166 13.98 -11.08 0.50
C LEU A 166 15.52 -11.26 0.61
N GLY A 167 16.30 -10.17 0.63
CA GLY A 167 17.76 -10.22 0.54
C GLY A 167 18.29 -10.67 -0.84
N LEU A 168 17.42 -10.79 -1.84
CA LEU A 168 17.76 -11.30 -3.16
C LEU A 168 18.18 -10.16 -4.11
N ASN A 169 19.23 -10.41 -4.90
CA ASN A 169 19.52 -9.51 -6.01
C ASN A 169 18.36 -9.51 -7.03
N PRO A 170 18.22 -8.46 -7.86
CA PRO A 170 17.07 -8.31 -8.75
C PRO A 170 16.82 -9.50 -9.69
N ILE A 171 17.89 -10.12 -10.21
CA ILE A 171 17.77 -11.29 -11.11
C ILE A 171 17.22 -12.50 -10.37
N SER A 172 17.73 -12.77 -9.16
CA SER A 172 17.29 -13.93 -8.34
C SER A 172 15.85 -13.76 -7.88
N LEU A 173 15.44 -12.52 -7.58
CA LEU A 173 14.06 -12.19 -7.25
C LEU A 173 13.12 -12.45 -8.44
N LEU A 174 13.50 -11.99 -9.64
CA LEU A 174 12.73 -12.21 -10.87
C LEU A 174 12.57 -13.71 -11.17
N ILE A 175 13.65 -14.49 -11.08
CA ILE A 175 13.61 -15.94 -11.31
C ILE A 175 12.67 -16.61 -10.28
N LYS A 176 12.77 -16.24 -9.01
CA LYS A 176 11.91 -16.80 -7.97
C LYS A 176 10.44 -16.47 -8.21
N LEU A 177 10.15 -15.23 -8.58
CA LEU A 177 8.79 -14.77 -8.86
C LEU A 177 8.20 -15.46 -10.10
N ASP A 178 8.99 -15.63 -11.16
CA ASP A 178 8.58 -16.33 -12.39
C ASP A 178 8.28 -17.82 -12.12
N SER A 179 9.13 -18.48 -11.32
CA SER A 179 8.91 -19.87 -10.91
C SER A 179 7.64 -20.03 -10.08
N PHE A 180 7.38 -19.10 -9.16
CA PHE A 180 6.17 -19.08 -8.36
C PHE A 180 4.94 -18.85 -9.23
N LEU A 181 4.99 -17.91 -10.17
CA LEU A 181 3.89 -17.61 -11.07
C LEU A 181 3.50 -18.84 -11.89
N THR A 182 4.49 -19.59 -12.40
CA THR A 182 4.25 -20.83 -13.15
C THR A 182 3.52 -21.86 -12.28
N LEU A 183 4.03 -22.14 -11.08
CA LEU A 183 3.42 -23.09 -10.14
C LEU A 183 2.03 -22.66 -9.68
N TRP A 184 1.83 -21.35 -9.48
CA TRP A 184 0.54 -20.80 -9.10
C TRP A 184 -0.48 -20.98 -10.22
N ASN A 185 -0.11 -20.66 -11.47
CA ASN A 185 -0.98 -20.85 -12.63
C ASN A 185 -1.39 -22.32 -12.82
N GLU A 186 -0.45 -23.26 -12.66
CA GLU A 186 -0.73 -24.70 -12.75
C GLU A 186 -1.75 -25.19 -11.71
N LYS A 187 -1.70 -24.64 -10.49
CA LYS A 187 -2.60 -25.04 -9.39
C LYS A 187 -4.03 -24.56 -9.55
N GLN A 188 -4.27 -23.47 -10.27
CA GLN A 188 -5.60 -22.85 -10.31
C GLN A 188 -6.54 -23.48 -11.35
N GLU A 189 -6.06 -24.37 -12.24
CA GLU A 189 -6.85 -24.96 -13.35
C GLU A 189 -7.72 -23.93 -14.10
N THR A 190 -7.24 -22.69 -14.26
CA THR A 190 -8.05 -21.59 -14.83
C THR A 190 -7.56 -21.14 -16.20
N ARG A 191 -8.43 -20.40 -16.91
CA ARG A 191 -8.07 -19.66 -18.13
C ARG A 191 -7.34 -18.35 -17.85
N LEU A 192 -7.15 -18.00 -16.57
CA LEU A 192 -6.46 -16.79 -16.17
C LEU A 192 -4.97 -16.92 -16.50
N LYS A 193 -4.50 -16.13 -17.47
CA LYS A 193 -3.08 -15.98 -17.76
C LYS A 193 -2.60 -14.67 -17.16
N ILE A 194 -1.66 -14.76 -16.23
CA ILE A 194 -0.95 -13.62 -15.67
C ILE A 194 0.43 -13.54 -16.34
N GLU A 195 0.82 -12.33 -16.75
CA GLU A 195 2.13 -12.05 -17.34
C GLU A 195 2.80 -10.93 -16.56
N LEU A 196 4.05 -11.15 -16.12
CA LEU A 196 4.85 -10.12 -15.45
C LEU A 196 5.39 -9.15 -16.49
N LEU A 197 5.13 -7.85 -16.28
CA LEU A 197 5.65 -6.77 -17.12
C LEU A 197 7.01 -6.28 -16.63
N GLY A 198 7.25 -6.37 -15.33
CA GLY A 198 8.51 -5.98 -14.71
C GLY A 198 8.40 -5.80 -13.21
N ILE A 199 9.55 -5.52 -12.59
CA ILE A 199 9.66 -5.18 -11.18
C ILE A 199 10.37 -3.85 -11.08
N LYS A 200 9.83 -2.94 -10.26
CA LYS A 200 10.53 -1.73 -9.85
C LYS A 200 10.42 -1.57 -8.34
N ASP A 201 11.56 -1.41 -7.70
CA ASP A 201 11.71 -1.35 -6.24
C ASP A 201 11.07 -2.59 -5.58
N TYR A 202 9.90 -2.44 -4.96
CA TYR A 202 9.16 -3.54 -4.31
C TYR A 202 7.79 -3.74 -4.96
N THR A 203 7.56 -3.18 -6.14
CA THR A 203 6.31 -3.28 -6.86
C THR A 203 6.50 -4.11 -8.13
N VAL A 204 5.75 -5.20 -8.21
CA VAL A 204 5.61 -6.05 -9.39
C VAL A 204 4.47 -5.51 -10.24
N TYR A 205 4.72 -5.34 -11.52
CA TYR A 205 3.73 -4.95 -12.51
C TYR A 205 3.35 -6.18 -13.31
N ALA A 206 2.05 -6.47 -13.40
CA ALA A 206 1.53 -7.63 -14.10
C ALA A 206 0.26 -7.28 -14.87
N LYS A 207 0.01 -7.98 -15.98
CA LYS A 207 -1.27 -7.95 -16.70
C LYS A 207 -1.94 -9.32 -16.64
N TYR A 208 -3.24 -9.36 -16.85
CA TYR A 208 -4.03 -10.59 -16.80
C TYR A 208 -4.99 -10.72 -17.99
N SER A 209 -5.24 -11.94 -18.48
CA SER A 209 -6.06 -12.16 -19.68
C SER A 209 -7.56 -11.99 -19.51
N GLU A 210 -8.12 -12.44 -18.39
CA GLU A 210 -9.54 -12.32 -18.08
C GLU A 210 -9.71 -11.84 -16.64
N SER A 211 -10.64 -10.92 -16.39
CA SER A 211 -10.85 -10.41 -15.03
C SER A 211 -11.54 -11.46 -14.17
N GLN A 212 -10.78 -12.08 -13.26
CA GLN A 212 -11.30 -12.95 -12.21
C GLN A 212 -10.91 -12.39 -10.84
N ALA A 213 -11.71 -11.44 -10.34
CA ALA A 213 -11.37 -10.60 -9.18
C ALA A 213 -10.86 -11.38 -7.95
N ASN A 214 -11.52 -12.48 -7.58
CA ASN A 214 -11.14 -13.29 -6.41
C ASN A 214 -9.75 -13.93 -6.57
N LEU A 215 -9.39 -14.36 -7.79
CA LEU A 215 -8.10 -14.97 -8.07
C LEU A 215 -7.00 -13.91 -8.16
N LEU A 216 -7.30 -12.75 -8.74
CA LEU A 216 -6.38 -11.61 -8.78
C LEU A 216 -6.06 -11.11 -7.36
N GLU A 217 -7.07 -11.03 -6.47
CA GLU A 217 -6.88 -10.68 -5.06
C GLU A 217 -6.09 -11.75 -4.30
N SER A 218 -6.39 -13.04 -4.53
CA SER A 218 -5.63 -14.17 -3.96
C SER A 218 -4.17 -14.13 -4.38
N PHE A 219 -3.88 -13.92 -5.67
CA PHE A 219 -2.53 -13.80 -6.18
C PHE A 219 -1.81 -12.57 -5.61
N THR A 220 -2.48 -11.41 -5.57
CA THR A 220 -1.95 -10.18 -4.97
C THR A 220 -1.53 -10.40 -3.52
N THR A 221 -2.41 -11.04 -2.74
CA THR A 221 -2.17 -11.35 -1.32
C THR A 221 -1.01 -12.33 -1.17
N THR A 222 -0.92 -13.34 -2.05
CA THR A 222 0.16 -14.33 -2.00
C THR A 222 1.52 -13.71 -2.33
N VAL A 223 1.59 -12.86 -3.36
CA VAL A 223 2.81 -12.13 -3.72
C VAL A 223 3.28 -11.23 -2.58
N LEU A 224 2.35 -10.53 -1.93
CA LEU A 224 2.67 -9.71 -0.75
C LEU A 224 3.22 -10.57 0.40
N ASN A 225 2.55 -11.68 0.73
CA ASN A 225 2.93 -12.50 1.88
C ASN A 225 4.22 -13.30 1.66
N GLU A 226 4.42 -13.86 0.47
CA GLU A 226 5.58 -14.71 0.18
C GLU A 226 6.82 -13.92 -0.24
N PHE A 227 6.64 -12.77 -0.88
CA PHE A 227 7.75 -11.99 -1.43
C PHE A 227 7.95 -10.63 -0.78
N GLY A 228 7.00 -10.16 0.03
CA GLY A 228 7.02 -8.79 0.55
C GLY A 228 6.92 -7.76 -0.57
N LEU A 229 6.33 -8.13 -1.71
CA LEU A 229 6.21 -7.28 -2.89
C LEU A 229 4.77 -6.81 -3.07
N ASN A 230 4.61 -5.53 -3.37
CA ASN A 230 3.35 -5.00 -3.86
C ASN A 230 3.09 -5.52 -5.28
N LEU A 231 1.84 -5.82 -5.61
CA LEU A 231 1.46 -6.19 -6.97
C LEU A 231 0.51 -5.14 -7.53
N LYS A 232 0.76 -4.75 -8.78
CA LYS A 232 -0.11 -3.86 -9.54
C LYS A 232 -0.54 -4.50 -10.84
N TRP A 233 -1.84 -4.46 -11.07
CA TRP A 233 -2.46 -4.95 -12.28
C TRP A 233 -2.60 -3.84 -13.32
N GLU A 234 -2.11 -4.09 -14.53
CA GLU A 234 -2.45 -3.27 -15.69
C GLU A 234 -3.73 -3.79 -16.36
N PRO A 235 -4.67 -2.91 -16.74
CA PRO A 235 -5.85 -3.30 -17.49
C PRO A 235 -5.43 -3.82 -18.87
N THR A 236 -5.98 -4.96 -19.26
CA THR A 236 -5.71 -5.57 -20.56
C THR A 236 -6.45 -4.84 -21.67
N ASN A 237 -5.69 -4.25 -22.60
CA ASN A 237 -6.15 -4.08 -23.97
C ASN A 237 -5.64 -5.29 -24.76
N PHE A 238 -6.45 -6.34 -24.86
CA PHE A 238 -6.27 -7.35 -25.92
C PHE A 238 -6.90 -6.85 -27.21
#